data_AF-A0A502FSS5-F1
#
_entry.id   AF-A0A502FSS5-F1
#
_cell.length_a   1.000
_cell.length_b   1.000
_cell.length_c   1.000
_cell.angle_alpha   90.00
_cell.angle_beta   90.00
_cell.angle_gamma   90.00
#
_symmetry.space_group_name_H-M   'P 1'
#
loop_
_entity.id
_entity.type
_entity.pdbx_description
1 polymer ?
#
loop_
_entity_poly.entity_id
_entity_poly.type
_entity_poly.pdbx_seq_one_letter_code
_entity_poly.pdbx_strand_id
1 'polypeptide(L)' 'MVAASLEGALEAMVRRQTEGDRLPLILRLRAQMEQVLANAPLRGDLVKAIALRTRMAALFDAEFNRLEAFERLPAQP' A
#
# COMPACT_ATOMS: atom_id res chain seq x y z
N MET A 1 -14.31 -5.68 2.96
CA MET A 1 -13.91 -6.49 1.80
C MET A 1 -12.68 -5.93 1.09
N VAL A 2 -12.70 -4.69 0.56
CA VAL A 2 -11.54 -4.13 -0.18
C VAL A 2 -10.25 -4.02 0.66
N ALA A 3 -10.34 -3.56 1.91
CA ALA A 3 -9.18 -3.47 2.81
C ALA A 3 -8.56 -4.85 3.10
N ALA A 4 -9.38 -5.85 3.45
CA ALA A 4 -8.91 -7.21 3.71
C ALA A 4 -8.29 -7.89 2.47
N SER A 5 -8.80 -7.61 1.25
CA SER A 5 -8.18 -8.11 0.02
C SER A 5 -6.84 -7.43 -0.29
N LEU A 6 -6.67 -6.17 0.11
CA LEU A 6 -5.45 -5.41 -0.10
C LEU A 6 -4.34 -5.87 0.84
N GLU A 7 -4.69 -6.03 2.11
CA GLU A 7 -3.82 -6.58 3.16
C GLU A 7 -3.25 -7.94 2.75
N GLY A 8 -4.12 -8.89 2.39
CA GLY A 8 -3.68 -10.24 2.00
C GLY A 8 -2.79 -10.27 0.74
N ALA A 9 -3.05 -9.38 -0.23
CA ALA A 9 -2.24 -9.30 -1.44
C ALA A 9 -0.84 -8.73 -1.18
N LEU A 10 -0.75 -7.64 -0.41
CA LEU A 10 0.53 -7.01 -0.07
C LEU A 10 1.36 -7.92 0.85
N GLU A 11 0.73 -8.53 1.85
CA GLU A 11 1.41 -9.46 2.74
C GLU A 11 1.96 -10.69 1.99
N ALA A 12 1.18 -11.25 1.05
CA ALA A 12 1.65 -12.37 0.21
C ALA A 12 2.83 -11.98 -0.68
N MET A 13 2.91 -10.73 -1.15
CA MET A 13 4.05 -10.23 -1.93
C MET A 13 5.30 -10.05 -1.07
N VAL A 14 5.14 -9.50 0.14
CA VAL A 14 6.25 -9.28 1.09
C VAL A 14 6.83 -10.60 1.58
N ARG A 15 5.98 -11.58 1.92
CA ARG A 15 6.42 -12.91 2.41
C ARG A 15 7.27 -13.70 1.40
N ARG A 16 7.24 -13.37 0.12
CA ARG A 16 8.07 -14.00 -0.93
C ARG A 16 9.50 -13.48 -0.97
N GLN A 17 9.80 -12.41 -0.25
CA GLN A 17 11.13 -11.81 -0.18
C GLN A 17 11.91 -12.26 1.05
N THR A 18 13.24 -12.22 0.95
CA THR A 18 14.12 -12.36 2.10
C THR A 18 13.91 -11.21 3.07
N GLU A 19 14.13 -11.41 4.37
CA GLU A 19 13.89 -10.39 5.41
C GLU A 19 14.62 -9.07 5.12
N GLY A 20 15.85 -9.11 4.60
CA GLY A 20 16.59 -7.91 4.22
C GLY A 20 15.98 -7.11 3.06
N ASP A 21 15.16 -7.75 2.22
CA ASP A 21 14.58 -7.15 1.01
C ASP A 21 13.13 -6.64 1.21
N ARG A 22 12.48 -6.99 2.33
CA ARG A 22 11.07 -6.68 2.59
C ARG A 22 10.82 -5.17 2.74
N LEU A 23 11.60 -4.49 3.58
CA LEU A 23 11.45 -3.04 3.78
C LEU A 23 11.72 -2.24 2.49
N PRO A 24 12.81 -2.50 1.72
CA PRO A 24 13.00 -1.89 0.41
C PRO A 24 11.84 -2.13 -0.57
N LEU A 25 11.26 -3.34 -0.56
CA LEU A 25 10.09 -3.65 -1.39
C LEU A 25 8.86 -2.85 -0.97
N ILE A 26 8.55 -2.79 0.33
CA ILE A 26 7.42 -2.03 0.89
C ILE A 26 7.51 -0.55 0.46
N LEU A 27 8.67 0.08 0.63
CA LEU A 27 8.88 1.48 0.25
C LEU A 27 8.72 1.70 -1.26
N ARG A 28 9.23 0.76 -2.09
CA ARG A 28 9.07 0.83 -3.54
C ARG A 28 7.61 0.70 -3.97
N LEU A 29 6.88 -0.25 -3.39
CA LEU A 29 5.47 -0.46 -3.69
C LEU A 29 4.62 0.75 -3.28
N ARG A 30 4.94 1.38 -2.14
CA ARG A 30 4.32 2.64 -1.70
C ARG A 30 4.48 3.75 -2.74
N ALA A 31 5.72 4.02 -3.14
CA ALA A 31 6.00 5.05 -4.15
C ALA A 31 5.33 4.76 -5.50
N GLN A 32 5.31 3.49 -5.92
CA GLN A 32 4.62 3.08 -7.15
C GLN A 32 3.10 3.31 -7.05
N MET A 33 2.50 2.98 -5.90
CA MET A 33 1.07 3.19 -5.69
C MET A 33 0.69 4.67 -5.67
N GLU A 34 1.48 5.52 -5.00
CA GLU A 34 1.31 6.97 -5.03
C GLU A 34 1.32 7.50 -6.47
N GLN A 35 2.29 7.06 -7.28
CA GLN A 35 2.40 7.43 -8.69
C GLN A 35 1.20 6.94 -9.51
N VAL A 36 0.74 5.71 -9.29
CA VAL A 36 -0.43 5.17 -10.00
C VAL A 36 -1.68 5.98 -9.66
N LEU A 37 -1.91 6.30 -8.38
CA LEU A 37 -3.08 7.09 -7.96
C LEU A 37 -3.03 8.51 -8.51
N ALA A 38 -1.86 9.14 -8.54
CA ALA A 38 -1.68 10.48 -9.09
C ALA A 38 -2.01 10.54 -10.59
N ASN A 39 -1.58 9.53 -11.36
CA ASN A 39 -1.71 9.50 -12.82
C ASN A 39 -2.96 8.78 -13.33
N ALA A 40 -3.70 8.07 -12.47
CA ALA A 40 -4.90 7.35 -12.89
C ALA A 40 -5.92 8.33 -13.51
N PRO A 41 -6.42 8.11 -14.74
CA PRO A 41 -7.37 9.02 -15.34
C PRO A 41 -8.67 9.08 -14.52
N LEU A 42 -9.12 10.30 -14.20
CA LEU A 42 -10.44 10.51 -13.60
C LEU A 42 -11.49 10.41 -14.71
N ARG A 43 -12.45 9.49 -14.55
CA ARG A 43 -13.55 9.29 -15.50
C ARG A 43 -14.90 9.46 -14.80
N GLY A 44 -15.88 10.00 -15.51
CA GLY A 44 -17.23 10.23 -14.99
C GLY A 44 -17.31 11.46 -14.07
N ASP A 45 -18.09 11.34 -13.00
CA ASP A 45 -18.27 12.40 -12.00
C ASP A 45 -16.94 12.68 -11.27
N LEU A 46 -16.39 13.87 -11.51
CA LEU A 46 -15.08 14.27 -10.97
C LEU A 46 -15.04 14.30 -9.45
N VAL A 47 -16.13 14.73 -8.79
CA VAL A 47 -16.19 14.81 -7.32
C VAL A 47 -16.14 13.41 -6.73
N LYS A 48 -16.93 12.48 -7.28
CA LYS A 48 -16.91 11.07 -6.85
C LYS A 48 -15.57 10.41 -7.14
N ALA A 49 -14.98 10.68 -8.31
CA ALA A 49 -13.70 10.10 -8.71
C ALA A 49 -12.55 10.58 -7.81
N ILE A 50 -12.52 11.87 -7.45
CA ILE A 50 -11.55 12.43 -6.49
C ILE A 50 -11.78 11.83 -5.10
N ALA A 51 -13.02 11.79 -4.60
CA ALA A 51 -13.32 11.22 -3.29
C ALA A 51 -12.92 9.75 -3.20
N LEU A 52 -13.15 8.97 -4.26
CA LEU A 52 -12.71 7.58 -4.34
C LEU A 52 -11.18 7.46 -4.31
N ARG A 53 -10.46 8.27 -5.11
CA ARG A 53 -8.99 8.29 -5.12
C ARG A 53 -8.43 8.61 -3.73
N THR A 54 -8.96 9.63 -3.06
CA THR A 54 -8.52 10.03 -1.71
C THR A 54 -8.75 8.91 -0.70
N ARG A 55 -9.90 8.24 -0.74
CA ARG A 55 -10.19 7.09 0.14
C ARG A 55 -9.24 5.92 -0.15
N MET A 56 -8.96 5.64 -1.41
CA MET A 56 -8.00 4.61 -1.78
C MET A 56 -6.61 4.95 -1.26
N ALA A 57 -6.11 6.17 -1.49
CA ALA A 57 -4.81 6.63 -0.98
C ALA A 57 -4.70 6.42 0.53
N ALA A 58 -5.71 6.83 1.30
CA ALA A 58 -5.73 6.64 2.75
C ALA A 58 -5.69 5.16 3.18
N LEU A 59 -6.38 4.27 2.46
CA LEU A 59 -6.34 2.82 2.74
C LEU A 59 -4.97 2.23 2.44
N PHE A 60 -4.35 2.60 1.32
CA PHE A 60 -3.00 2.16 0.98
C PHE A 60 -1.95 2.67 1.97
N ASP A 61 -2.03 3.95 2.34
CA ASP A 61 -1.13 4.54 3.33
C ASP A 61 -1.21 3.83 4.68
N ALA A 62 -2.42 3.55 5.16
CA ALA A 62 -2.61 2.80 6.40
C ALA A 62 -1.98 1.42 6.35
N GLU A 63 -2.13 0.71 5.23
CA GLU A 63 -1.58 -0.63 5.06
C GLU A 63 -0.06 -0.65 4.92
N PHE A 64 0.52 0.28 4.18
CA PHE A 64 1.97 0.42 4.09
C PHE A 64 2.59 0.84 5.44
N ASN A 65 1.95 1.75 6.17
CA ASN A 65 2.40 2.12 7.51
C ASN A 65 2.39 0.91 8.47
N ARG A 66 1.36 0.05 8.38
CA ARG A 66 1.28 -1.21 9.14
C ARG A 66 2.44 -2.13 8.82
N LEU A 67 2.69 -2.41 7.54
CA LEU A 67 3.77 -3.30 7.08
C LEU A 67 5.16 -2.74 7.42
N GLU A 68 5.36 -1.44 7.23
CA GLU A 68 6.61 -0.75 7.56
C GLU A 68 6.89 -0.79 9.07
N ALA A 69 5.87 -0.65 9.92
CA ALA A 69 6.01 -0.81 11.35
C ALA A 69 6.39 -2.25 11.74
N PHE A 70 5.78 -3.27 11.12
CA PHE A 70 6.13 -4.67 11.37
C PHE A 70 7.58 -5.00 11.01
N GLU A 71 8.08 -4.50 9.88
CA GLU A 71 9.46 -4.77 9.43
C GLU A 71 10.51 -3.91 10.17
N ARG A 72 10.13 -2.74 10.71
CA ARG A 72 11.04 -1.87 11.49
C ARG A 72 11.11 -2.22 12.96
N LEU A 73 10.13 -2.94 13.48
CA LEU A 73 10.23 -3.47 14.84
C LEU A 73 11.42 -4.45 14.87
N PRO A 74 12.37 -4.31 15.81
CA PRO A 74 13.42 -5.30 15.96
C PRO A 74 12.74 -6.65 16.17
N ALA A 75 13.18 -7.67 15.43
CA ALA A 75 12.78 -9.05 15.67
C ALA A 75 12.94 -9.30 17.17
N GLN A 76 11.81 -9.35 17.90
CA GLN A 76 11.87 -9.56 19.33
C GLN A 76 12.45 -10.96 19.57
N PRO A 77 13.40 -11.10 20.50
CA PRO A 77 14.12 -12.35 20.75
C PRO A 77 13.19 -13.49 21.19
#